data_AF-A0A7X9BXL6-F1
#
_entry.id   AF-A0A7X9BXL6-F1
#
_cell.length_a   1.000
_cell.length_b   1.000
_cell.length_c   1.000
_cell.angle_alpha   90.00
_cell.angle_beta   90.00
_cell.angle_gamma   90.00
#
_symmetry.space_group_name_H-M   'P 1'
#
loop_
_entity.id
_entity.type
_entity.pdbx_description
1 polymer ?
#
loop_
_entity_poly.entity_id
_entity_poly.type
_entity_poly.pdbx_seq_one_letter_code
_entity_poly.pdbx_strand_id
1 'polypeptide(L)' 'MSDKKKENIELECSHCATVSELTPVVTYVHQGEEKYCCVRCLPALIHG' A
#
# COMPACT_ATOMS: atom_id res chain seq x y z
N MET A 1 22.97 -15.83 -9.95
CA MET A 1 21.60 -15.32 -10.06
C MET A 1 21.56 -14.09 -9.19
N SER A 2 21.25 -12.91 -9.72
CA SER A 2 21.30 -11.68 -8.93
C SER A 2 20.19 -11.70 -7.90
N ASP A 3 20.56 -11.88 -6.64
CA ASP A 3 19.73 -11.64 -5.47
C ASP A 3 19.34 -10.16 -5.47
N LYS A 4 18.25 -9.84 -6.18
CA LYS A 4 17.55 -8.58 -6.01
C LYS A 4 17.02 -8.60 -4.58
N LYS A 5 17.81 -8.08 -3.64
CA LYS A 5 17.37 -7.66 -2.32
C LYS A 5 16.16 -6.76 -2.58
N LYS A 6 14.95 -7.33 -2.47
CA LYS A 6 13.73 -6.56 -2.45
C LYS A 6 13.86 -5.72 -1.20
N GLU A 7 14.26 -4.47 -1.36
CA GLU A 7 14.03 -3.47 -0.33
C GLU A 7 12.56 -3.59 -0.01
N ASN A 8 12.27 -4.18 1.15
CA ASN A 8 10.92 -4.23 1.65
C ASN A 8 10.66 -2.79 2.08
N ILE A 9 10.21 -1.98 1.13
CA ILE A 9 9.68 -0.66 1.43
C ILE A 9 8.52 -0.98 2.38
N GLU A 10 8.69 -0.69 3.67
CA GLU A 10 7.64 -0.80 4.66
C GLU A 10 6.58 0.23 4.28
N LEU A 11 5.68 -0.17 3.38
CA LEU A 11 4.59 0.66 2.88
C LEU A 11 3.51 0.72 3.95
N GLU A 12 3.24 1.91 4.46
CA GLU A 12 2.19 2.15 5.43
C GLU A 12 0.88 2.52 4.72
N CYS A 13 -0.22 1.89 5.11
CA CYS A 13 -1.53 2.29 4.61
C CYS A 13 -1.97 3.65 5.16
N SER A 14 -2.25 4.59 4.26
CA SER A 14 -2.70 5.95 4.60
C SER A 14 -4.07 6.03 5.31
N HIS A 15 -4.81 4.92 5.40
CA HIS A 15 -6.16 4.88 5.98
C HIS A 15 -6.22 4.23 7.36
N CYS A 16 -5.46 3.16 7.58
CA CYS A 16 -5.46 2.40 8.84
C CYS A 16 -4.07 2.23 9.47
N ALA A 17 -3.04 2.85 8.89
CA ALA A 17 -1.64 2.79 9.32
C ALA A 17 -1.05 1.37 9.39
N THR A 18 -1.65 0.38 8.69
CA THR A 18 -1.07 -0.96 8.67
C THR A 18 0.24 -0.99 7.90
N VAL A 19 1.24 -1.61 8.52
CA VAL A 19 2.58 -1.92 7.96
C VAL A 19 2.81 -3.43 7.87
N SER A 20 1.75 -4.23 8.05
CA SER A 20 1.86 -5.69 8.10
C SER A 20 2.28 -6.26 6.76
N GLU A 21 3.39 -7.01 6.73
CA GLU A 21 3.84 -7.75 5.54
C GLU A 21 2.80 -8.75 5.02
N LEU A 22 1.88 -9.21 5.89
CA LEU A 22 0.79 -10.11 5.54
C LEU A 22 -0.40 -9.39 4.89
N THR A 23 -0.41 -8.06 4.92
CA THR A 23 -1.46 -7.23 4.32
C THR A 23 -0.85 -6.38 3.20
N PRO A 24 -0.89 -6.85 1.95
CA PRO A 24 -0.32 -6.10 0.83
C PRO A 24 -0.86 -4.67 0.78
N VAL A 25 0.07 -3.74 0.62
CA VAL A 25 -0.21 -2.33 0.39
C VAL A 25 0.00 -2.02 -1.08
N VAL A 26 -0.98 -1.37 -1.70
CA VAL A 26 -0.96 -0.96 -3.09
C VAL A 26 -0.84 0.56 -3.18
N THR A 27 -0.10 1.01 -4.18
CA THR A 27 0.03 2.43 -4.52
C THR A 27 -1.14 2.84 -5.43
N TYR A 28 -1.70 4.03 -5.21
CA TYR A 28 -2.70 4.65 -6.06
C TYR A 28 -2.47 6.15 -6.17
N VAL A 29 -2.95 6.78 -7.25
CA VAL A 29 -2.88 8.23 -7.42
C VAL A 29 -4.26 8.81 -7.18
N HIS A 30 -4.34 9.80 -6.28
CA HIS A 30 -5.58 10.53 -6.01
C HIS A 30 -5.29 12.02 -5.92
N GLN A 31 -5.99 12.82 -6.73
CA GLN A 31 -5.79 14.27 -6.84
C GLN A 31 -4.34 14.67 -7.16
N GLY A 32 -3.62 13.84 -7.93
CA GLY A 32 -2.22 14.08 -8.29
C GLY A 32 -1.22 13.69 -7.21
N GLU A 33 -1.67 13.20 -6.05
CA GLU A 33 -0.80 12.69 -4.99
C GLU A 33 -0.72 11.17 -5.06
N GLU A 34 0.50 10.64 -4.93
CA GLU A 34 0.74 9.22 -4.73
C GLU A 34 0.40 8.86 -3.27
N LYS A 35 -0.48 7.87 -3.09
CA LYS A 35 -0.93 7.38 -1.78
C LYS A 35 -0.83 5.87 -1.73
N TYR A 36 -0.74 5.36 -0.51
CA TYR A 36 -0.63 3.93 -0.25
C TYR A 36 -1.87 3.44 0.50
N CYS A 37 -2.47 2.35 0.06
CA CYS A 37 -3.64 1.75 0.71
C CYS A 37 -3.49 0.23 0.80
N CYS A 38 -3.79 -0.35 1.96
CA CYS A 38 -3.84 -1.80 2.07
C CYS A 38 -5.07 -2.36 1.34
N VAL A 39 -4.98 -3.61 0.89
CA VAL A 39 -6.08 -4.31 0.21
C VAL A 39 -7.35 -4.42 1.05
N ARG A 40 -7.26 -4.31 2.38
CA ARG A 40 -8.41 -4.31 3.30
C ARG A 40 -9.18 -2.98 3.29
N CYS A 41 -8.46 -1.87 3.11
CA CYS A 41 -9.06 -0.52 3.07
C CYS A 41 -9.40 -0.09 1.63
N LEU A 42 -8.86 -0.79 0.63
CA LEU A 42 -9.12 -0.51 -0.78
C LEU A 42 -10.61 -0.46 -1.15
N PRO A 43 -11.49 -1.37 -0.64
CA PRO A 43 -12.92 -1.32 -0.94
C PRO A 43 -13.59 -0.02 -0.49
N ALA A 44 -13.17 0.54 0.65
CA ALA A 44 -13.70 1.82 1.15
C ALA A 44 -13.34 3.00 0.23
N LEU A 45 -12.20 2.93 -0.47
CA LEU A 45 -11.80 3.95 -1.45
C LEU A 45 -12.56 3.86 -2.77
N ILE A 46 -13.02 2.67 -3.16
CA ILE A 46 -13.71 2.44 -4.45
C ILE A 46 -15.21 2.72 -4.33
N HIS A 47 -15.82 2.35 -3.21
CA HIS A 47 -17.27 2.32 -3.07
C HIS A 47 -17.89 3.53 -2.36
N GLY A 48 -17.08 4.37 -1.69
CA GLY A 48 -17.55 5.60 -1.03
C GLY A 48 -18.44 5.34 0.18
#